data_AF-A0A7V6Q2V3-F1
#
_entry.id   AF-A0A7V6Q2V3-F1
#
_cell.length_a   1.000
_cell.length_b   1.000
_cell.length_c   1.000
_cell.angle_alpha   90.00
_cell.angle_beta   90.00
_cell.angle_gamma   90.00
#
_symmetry.space_group_name_H-M   'P 1'
#
loop_
_entity.id
_entity.type
_entity.pdbx_description
1 polymer ?
#
loop_
_entity_poly.entity_id
_entity_poly.type
_entity_poly.pdbx_seq_one_letter_code
_entity_poly.pdbx_strand_id
1 'polypeptide(L)'
;MNYLWWILESTDNNKFPYRLSIKKENKTLLCLRVQSRWPGAGSQIFCLRDLEDYSNPLEEIERVPVVSLNRYGKRLSVVLDRPTNKRCEFLFLKKKYKTKQGEYEQIFWRTQQGLKERKPRVKLTARGDARIHVLIDINEKYPWKFQECVVERKALPAGDYALLRDDGIAAVVERKTFENLRSNFNDIAILHQKLGELEAYAHSALVVEANYSDFLNPKKLTVYTPTYAAKVLAELSALHPGTKIVFAGNRKLANEWTLRFFQAIESHERDALPEKVAEIAEEYGPPPDFKGGIYYDIREYILDESISEFTSAELKDRFPDAPDSTIKRVLRDLKKEGLITSMGRGKKSRWTKV
;
A
#
# COMPACT_ATOMS: atom_id res chain seq x y z
N MET A 1 16.30 2.82 -12.05
CA MET A 1 14.93 2.54 -11.58
C MET A 1 15.02 1.90 -10.21
N ASN A 2 14.34 2.46 -9.21
CA ASN A 2 14.50 2.06 -7.81
C ASN A 2 13.56 0.88 -7.49
N TYR A 3 13.97 -0.33 -7.87
CA TYR A 3 13.17 -1.54 -7.69
C TYR A 3 13.38 -2.16 -6.30
N LEU A 4 12.28 -2.68 -5.74
CA LEU A 4 12.30 -3.55 -4.59
C LEU A 4 12.43 -5.01 -5.05
N TRP A 5 13.41 -5.73 -4.52
CA TRP A 5 13.73 -7.10 -4.90
C TRP A 5 13.47 -8.06 -3.76
N TRP A 6 12.73 -9.13 -4.07
CA TRP A 6 12.66 -10.35 -3.29
C TRP A 6 13.76 -11.29 -3.77
N ILE A 7 14.66 -11.70 -2.88
CA ILE A 7 15.80 -12.57 -3.20
C ILE A 7 15.81 -13.73 -2.23
N LEU A 8 15.80 -14.95 -2.76
CA LEU A 8 15.93 -16.19 -2.01
C LEU A 8 17.26 -16.86 -2.36
N GLU A 9 18.06 -17.14 -1.35
CA GLU A 9 19.41 -17.71 -1.46
C GLU A 9 19.47 -19.05 -0.70
N SER A 10 20.33 -19.97 -1.14
CA SER A 10 20.65 -21.19 -0.38
C SER A 10 21.64 -20.89 0.75
N THR A 11 21.63 -21.69 1.81
CA THR A 11 22.62 -21.60 2.89
C THR A 11 23.07 -23.00 3.30
N ASP A 12 24.20 -23.09 3.99
CA ASP A 12 24.72 -24.35 4.53
C ASP A 12 24.03 -24.80 5.83
N ASN A 13 23.00 -24.07 6.30
CA ASN A 13 22.33 -24.37 7.55
C ASN A 13 21.21 -25.41 7.38
N ASN A 14 21.37 -26.59 7.98
CA ASN A 14 20.37 -27.67 7.91
C ASN A 14 18.98 -27.30 8.45
N LYS A 15 18.90 -26.42 9.46
CA LYS A 15 17.62 -26.04 10.10
C LYS A 15 16.90 -24.93 9.36
N PHE A 16 17.66 -24.05 8.70
CA PHE A 16 17.17 -22.95 7.88
C PHE A 16 17.93 -22.92 6.56
N PRO A 17 17.65 -23.85 5.63
CA PRO A 17 18.41 -24.02 4.39
C PRO A 17 18.31 -22.83 3.43
N TYR A 18 17.46 -21.85 3.70
CA TYR A 18 17.25 -20.71 2.83
C TYR A 18 17.35 -19.40 3.59
N ARG A 19 17.89 -18.39 2.91
CA ARG A 19 17.91 -17.00 3.33
C ARG A 19 17.03 -16.19 2.39
N LEU A 20 16.12 -15.43 2.96
CA LEU A 20 15.19 -14.59 2.25
C LEU A 20 15.49 -13.12 2.56
N SER A 21 15.76 -12.35 1.52
CA SER A 21 16.02 -10.91 1.62
C SER A 21 15.02 -10.10 0.80
N ILE A 22 14.61 -8.96 1.35
CA ILE A 22 13.97 -7.88 0.60
C ILE A 22 14.97 -6.73 0.53
N LYS A 23 15.35 -6.30 -0.67
CA LYS A 23 16.38 -5.28 -0.89
C LYS A 23 15.86 -4.15 -1.77
N LYS A 24 16.32 -2.93 -1.50
CA LYS A 24 16.16 -1.74 -2.34
C LYS A 24 17.55 -1.21 -2.62
N GLU A 25 18.00 -1.29 -3.87
CA GLU A 25 19.38 -0.98 -4.25
C GLU A 25 20.38 -1.73 -3.35
N ASN A 26 21.26 -1.02 -2.64
CA ASN A 26 22.24 -1.60 -1.70
C ASN A 26 21.71 -1.78 -0.27
N LYS A 27 20.49 -1.30 0.03
CA LYS A 27 19.89 -1.37 1.36
C LYS A 27 19.10 -2.66 1.53
N THR A 28 19.45 -3.46 2.53
CA THR A 28 18.66 -4.63 2.93
C THR A 28 17.59 -4.20 3.93
N LEU A 29 16.34 -4.47 3.59
CA LEU A 29 15.15 -3.99 4.29
C LEU A 29 14.63 -5.02 5.29
N LEU A 30 14.69 -6.28 4.89
CA LEU A 30 14.35 -7.43 5.70
C LEU A 30 15.23 -8.58 5.27
N CYS A 31 15.84 -9.27 6.23
CA CYS A 31 16.56 -10.51 5.99
C CYS A 31 16.11 -11.57 7.00
N LEU A 32 15.75 -12.74 6.49
CA LEU A 32 15.16 -13.82 7.26
C LEU A 32 15.78 -15.17 6.88
N ARG A 33 16.10 -15.98 7.88
CA ARG A 33 16.36 -17.41 7.71
C ARG A 33 15.04 -18.17 7.71
N VAL A 34 14.83 -19.00 6.70
CA VAL A 34 13.56 -19.69 6.45
C VAL A 34 13.77 -21.17 6.12
N GLN A 35 12.78 -21.99 6.46
CA GLN A 35 12.89 -23.46 6.33
C GLN A 35 12.47 -23.97 4.95
N SER A 36 11.77 -23.16 4.16
CA SER A 36 11.30 -23.55 2.83
C SER A 36 11.21 -22.32 1.93
N ARG A 37 11.22 -22.56 0.62
CA ARG A 37 11.18 -21.50 -0.41
C ARG A 37 9.84 -20.76 -0.48
N TRP A 38 8.79 -21.38 0.04
CA TRP A 38 7.44 -20.80 0.18
C TRP A 38 6.65 -21.61 1.22
N PRO A 39 5.78 -20.99 2.04
CA PRO A 39 4.93 -21.76 2.94
C PRO A 39 3.94 -22.63 2.16
N GLY A 40 3.85 -23.91 2.51
CA GLY A 40 2.87 -24.84 1.94
C GLY A 40 1.43 -24.45 2.28
N ALA A 41 0.46 -25.05 1.58
CA ALA A 41 -0.96 -24.85 1.82
C ALA A 41 -1.31 -25.06 3.32
N GLY A 42 -2.07 -24.13 3.90
CA GLY A 42 -2.50 -24.20 5.30
C GLY A 42 -1.39 -24.10 6.35
N SER A 43 -0.16 -23.83 5.95
CA SER A 43 1.00 -23.76 6.85
C SER A 43 1.56 -22.34 6.97
N GLN A 44 2.40 -22.14 7.98
CA GLN A 44 3.22 -20.94 8.13
C GLN A 44 4.64 -21.37 8.44
N ILE A 45 5.61 -20.59 7.98
CA ILE A 45 7.03 -20.85 8.26
C ILE A 45 7.47 -19.95 9.40
N PHE A 46 8.12 -20.52 10.41
CA PHE A 46 8.83 -19.73 11.42
C PHE A 46 10.12 -19.19 10.80
N CYS A 47 10.37 -17.90 11.00
CA CYS A 47 11.53 -17.20 10.47
C CYS A 47 12.38 -16.66 11.62
N LEU A 48 13.69 -16.69 11.43
CA LEU A 48 14.63 -15.96 12.28
C LEU A 48 15.13 -14.74 11.53
N ARG A 49 15.26 -13.61 12.23
CA ARG A 49 15.92 -12.44 11.67
C ARG A 49 17.40 -12.77 11.45
N ASP A 50 17.87 -12.54 10.24
CA ASP A 50 19.28 -12.69 9.93
C ASP A 50 19.94 -11.32 10.01
N LEU A 51 20.96 -11.22 10.88
CA LEU A 51 21.78 -10.02 11.05
C LEU A 51 23.22 -10.25 10.59
N GLU A 52 23.52 -11.45 10.10
CA GLU A 52 24.87 -11.80 9.64
C GLU A 52 25.09 -11.31 8.21
N ASP A 53 26.21 -10.62 8.02
CA ASP A 53 26.79 -10.35 6.71
C ASP A 53 27.64 -11.55 6.31
N TYR A 54 27.22 -12.25 5.25
CA TYR A 54 27.98 -13.38 4.73
C TYR A 54 29.19 -12.85 3.95
N SER A 55 30.39 -13.31 4.32
CA SER A 55 31.63 -12.95 3.64
C SER A 55 31.72 -13.51 2.22
N ASN A 56 31.03 -14.62 1.95
CA ASN A 56 30.95 -15.24 0.62
C ASN A 56 29.54 -15.10 0.05
N PRO A 57 29.39 -14.87 -1.28
CA PRO A 57 28.10 -14.80 -1.92
C PRO A 57 27.40 -16.17 -1.86
N LEU A 58 26.15 -16.16 -1.40
CA LEU A 58 25.29 -17.34 -1.41
C LEU A 58 24.74 -17.58 -2.82
N GLU A 59 24.37 -18.82 -3.12
CA GLU A 59 23.74 -19.15 -4.40
C GLU A 59 22.30 -18.60 -4.44
N GLU A 60 22.04 -17.69 -5.39
CA GLU A 60 20.71 -17.14 -5.62
C GLU A 60 19.80 -18.17 -6.30
N ILE A 61 18.73 -18.56 -5.61
CA ILE A 61 17.72 -19.51 -6.09
C ILE A 61 16.62 -18.78 -6.86
N GLU A 62 16.20 -17.62 -6.36
CA GLU A 62 15.09 -16.87 -6.92
C GLU A 62 15.25 -15.37 -6.67
N ARG A 63 15.00 -14.57 -7.72
CA ARG A 63 14.85 -13.12 -7.64
C ARG A 63 13.56 -12.70 -8.32
N VAL A 64 12.74 -11.93 -7.60
CA VAL A 64 11.43 -11.47 -8.08
C VAL A 64 11.21 -10.01 -7.69
N PRO A 65 10.70 -9.16 -8.60
CA PRO A 65 10.30 -7.80 -8.24
C PRO A 65 9.17 -7.81 -7.20
N VAL A 66 9.21 -6.87 -6.28
CA VAL A 66 8.13 -6.62 -5.32
C VAL A 66 7.21 -5.53 -5.88
N VAL A 67 5.96 -5.88 -6.12
CA VAL A 67 4.89 -4.97 -6.59
C VAL A 67 4.43 -4.05 -5.46
N SER A 68 4.31 -4.59 -4.25
CA SER A 68 3.81 -3.85 -3.10
C SER A 68 4.40 -4.41 -1.82
N LEU A 69 4.82 -3.51 -0.94
CA LEU A 69 5.38 -3.82 0.36
C LEU A 69 4.80 -2.87 1.41
N ASN A 70 3.81 -3.32 2.16
CA ASN A 70 3.05 -2.47 3.07
C ASN A 70 3.08 -3.00 4.50
N ARG A 71 3.34 -2.13 5.47
CA ARG A 71 3.28 -2.47 6.90
C ARG A 71 1.87 -2.21 7.43
N TYR A 72 1.33 -3.17 8.18
CA TYR A 72 0.05 -3.05 8.89
C TYR A 72 0.24 -3.49 10.35
N GLY A 73 0.61 -2.53 11.20
CA GLY A 73 0.99 -2.77 12.60
C GLY A 73 2.12 -3.81 12.68
N LYS A 74 1.83 -4.95 13.29
CA LYS A 74 2.77 -6.07 13.42
C LYS A 74 2.96 -6.95 12.16
N ARG A 75 2.35 -6.60 11.04
CA ARG A 75 2.40 -7.39 9.79
C ARG A 75 3.11 -6.63 8.69
N LEU A 76 3.90 -7.30 7.87
CA LEU A 76 4.45 -6.77 6.62
C LEU A 76 3.86 -7.57 5.46
N SER A 77 2.97 -6.95 4.70
CA SER A 77 2.32 -7.53 3.51
C SER A 77 3.23 -7.36 2.29
N VAL A 78 3.40 -8.43 1.54
CA VAL A 78 4.26 -8.46 0.34
C VAL A 78 3.48 -9.02 -0.84
N VAL A 79 3.53 -8.29 -1.96
CA VAL A 79 3.02 -8.73 -3.26
C VAL A 79 4.18 -8.80 -4.24
N LEU A 80 4.40 -9.99 -4.82
CA LEU A 80 5.47 -10.28 -5.77
C LEU A 80 4.94 -10.24 -7.21
N ASP A 81 5.82 -9.87 -8.14
CA ASP A 81 5.52 -9.83 -9.57
C ASP A 81 5.64 -11.24 -10.21
N ARG A 82 4.72 -12.14 -9.85
CA ARG A 82 4.62 -13.50 -10.43
C ARG A 82 3.18 -14.02 -10.46
N PRO A 83 2.86 -15.00 -11.32
CA PRO A 83 1.48 -15.50 -11.47
C PRO A 83 0.98 -16.30 -10.26
N THR A 84 1.83 -17.16 -9.70
CA THR A 84 1.51 -18.02 -8.55
C THR A 84 2.34 -17.61 -7.33
N ASN A 85 1.90 -17.99 -6.13
CA ASN A 85 2.64 -17.71 -4.89
C ASN A 85 3.01 -16.23 -4.74
N LYS A 86 2.10 -15.33 -5.10
CA LYS A 86 2.42 -13.91 -5.26
C LYS A 86 2.06 -13.02 -4.08
N ARG A 87 1.32 -13.53 -3.10
CA ARG A 87 0.85 -12.75 -1.92
C ARG A 87 1.21 -13.47 -0.63
N CYS A 88 1.93 -12.80 0.23
CA CYS A 88 2.27 -13.29 1.56
C CYS A 88 2.37 -12.14 2.56
N GLU A 89 2.52 -12.48 3.83
CA GLU A 89 2.87 -11.52 4.86
C GLU A 89 3.84 -12.12 5.89
N PHE A 90 4.63 -11.26 6.51
CA PHE A 90 5.42 -11.59 7.70
C PHE A 90 4.74 -11.01 8.92
N LEU A 91 4.37 -11.88 9.86
CA LEU A 91 3.83 -11.51 11.16
C LEU A 91 4.96 -11.45 12.18
N PHE A 92 5.20 -10.29 12.75
CA PHE A 92 6.16 -10.06 13.83
C PHE A 92 5.43 -10.11 15.16
N LEU A 93 5.97 -10.82 16.15
CA LEU A 93 5.41 -10.92 17.50
C LEU A 93 6.54 -10.74 18.51
N LYS A 94 6.27 -10.05 19.61
CA LYS A 94 7.13 -10.07 20.79
C LYS A 94 6.53 -11.01 21.84
N LYS A 95 7.35 -11.86 22.44
CA LYS A 95 6.97 -12.72 23.56
C LYS A 95 7.93 -12.51 24.72
N LYS A 96 7.40 -12.50 25.94
CA LYS A 96 8.23 -12.53 27.15
C LYS A 96 8.92 -13.87 27.27
N TYR A 97 10.19 -13.87 27.68
CA TYR A 97 10.84 -15.11 28.05
C TYR A 97 10.14 -15.72 29.27
N LYS A 98 9.97 -17.04 29.29
CA LYS A 98 9.36 -17.73 30.43
C LYS A 98 10.29 -17.80 31.65
N THR A 99 11.59 -17.80 31.40
CA THR A 99 12.63 -18.15 32.38
C THR A 99 13.59 -17.00 32.72
N LYS A 100 13.55 -15.88 31.99
CA LYS A 100 14.39 -14.72 32.24
C LYS A 100 13.63 -13.42 32.00
N GLN A 101 14.10 -12.32 32.56
CA GLN A 101 13.58 -10.99 32.21
C GLN A 101 13.92 -10.66 30.74
N GLY A 102 12.99 -9.99 30.06
CA GLY A 102 13.12 -9.56 28.66
C GLY A 102 12.10 -10.18 27.71
N GLU A 103 12.21 -9.80 26.44
CA GLU A 103 11.33 -10.25 25.36
C GLU A 103 12.14 -10.78 24.17
N TYR A 104 11.53 -11.64 23.35
CA TYR A 104 12.09 -12.14 22.10
C TYR A 104 11.11 -12.01 20.94
N GLU A 105 11.67 -11.81 19.75
CA GLU A 105 10.91 -11.70 18.50
C GLU A 105 10.59 -13.09 17.94
N GLN A 106 9.37 -13.26 17.45
CA GLN A 106 8.98 -14.38 16.59
C GLN A 106 8.43 -13.82 15.30
N ILE A 107 8.95 -14.32 14.17
CA ILE A 107 8.52 -13.92 12.84
C ILE A 107 7.87 -15.14 12.18
N PHE A 108 6.68 -14.96 11.60
CA PHE A 108 5.98 -16.01 10.88
C PHE A 108 5.66 -15.56 9.46
N TRP A 109 6.12 -16.31 8.47
CA TRP A 109 5.77 -16.12 7.07
C TRP A 109 4.51 -16.89 6.72
N ARG A 110 3.48 -16.17 6.25
CA ARG A 110 2.14 -16.68 5.98
C ARG A 110 1.71 -16.33 4.56
N THR A 111 0.97 -17.22 3.92
CA THR A 111 0.45 -17.03 2.55
C THR A 111 -1.02 -16.62 2.58
N GLN A 112 -1.50 -16.02 1.48
CA GLN A 112 -2.93 -15.73 1.32
C GLN A 112 -3.82 -16.96 1.58
N GLN A 113 -3.41 -18.13 1.09
CA GLN A 113 -4.13 -19.39 1.31
C GLN A 113 -4.11 -19.81 2.78
N GLY A 114 -2.93 -19.77 3.43
CA GLY A 114 -2.81 -20.11 4.85
C GLY A 114 -3.67 -19.21 5.76
N LEU A 115 -3.83 -17.93 5.40
CA LEU A 115 -4.72 -17.01 6.11
C LEU A 115 -6.21 -17.31 5.91
N LYS A 116 -6.61 -17.78 4.73
CA LYS A 116 -8.01 -18.18 4.45
C LYS A 116 -8.40 -19.43 5.22
N GLU A 117 -7.50 -20.41 5.29
CA GLU A 117 -7.76 -21.72 5.91
C GLU A 117 -7.66 -21.65 7.43
N ARG A 118 -6.61 -21.00 7.96
CA ARG A 118 -6.46 -20.73 9.39
C ARG A 118 -6.95 -19.33 9.70
N LYS A 119 -8.20 -19.01 9.36
CA LYS A 119 -8.85 -17.71 9.64
C LYS A 119 -8.39 -17.22 11.01
N PRO A 120 -7.40 -16.31 11.08
CA PRO A 120 -6.97 -15.83 12.37
C PRO A 120 -8.23 -15.22 12.98
N ARG A 121 -8.39 -15.31 14.30
CA ARG A 121 -9.35 -14.42 14.98
C ARG A 121 -8.78 -13.00 14.83
N VAL A 122 -8.86 -12.45 13.62
CA VAL A 122 -8.49 -11.09 13.29
C VAL A 122 -9.52 -10.28 14.05
N LYS A 123 -9.14 -9.90 15.27
CA LYS A 123 -9.82 -8.84 15.98
C LYS A 123 -9.70 -7.64 15.06
N LEU A 124 -10.82 -7.10 14.60
CA LEU A 124 -10.88 -5.79 13.96
C LEU A 124 -9.97 -4.87 14.79
N THR A 125 -8.89 -4.36 14.20
CA THR A 125 -7.88 -3.57 14.93
C THR A 125 -8.54 -2.30 15.46
N ALA A 126 -9.45 -1.70 14.69
CA ALA A 126 -10.39 -0.67 15.12
C ALA A 126 -11.42 -1.20 16.14
N ARG A 127 -10.96 -1.70 17.30
CA ARG A 127 -11.79 -1.82 18.49
C ARG A 127 -12.04 -0.40 18.94
N GLY A 128 -13.28 0.06 18.75
CA GLY A 128 -13.68 1.44 18.98
C GLY A 128 -13.70 1.91 20.43
N ASP A 129 -12.83 1.34 21.28
CA ASP A 129 -12.70 1.62 22.72
C ASP A 129 -11.42 2.41 23.03
N ALA A 130 -10.59 2.72 22.02
CA ALA A 130 -9.46 3.60 22.21
C ALA A 130 -9.99 5.00 22.55
N ARG A 131 -9.73 5.49 23.77
CA ARG A 131 -9.88 6.91 24.09
C ARG A 131 -8.95 7.68 23.16
N ILE A 132 -9.54 8.36 22.18
CA ILE A 132 -8.87 9.24 21.23
C ILE A 132 -9.05 10.69 21.66
N HIS A 133 -8.09 11.53 21.28
CA HIS A 133 -8.19 12.97 21.46
C HIS A 133 -8.59 13.63 20.14
N VAL A 134 -9.82 14.14 20.08
CA VAL A 134 -10.36 14.82 18.90
C VAL A 134 -10.33 16.31 19.11
N LEU A 135 -9.65 17.02 18.20
CA LEU A 135 -9.73 18.46 18.09
C LEU A 135 -10.87 18.83 17.15
N ILE A 136 -11.61 19.87 17.51
CA ILE A 136 -12.69 20.46 16.70
C ILE A 136 -12.32 21.91 16.43
N ASP A 137 -12.37 22.32 15.16
CA ASP A 137 -12.09 23.70 14.81
C ASP A 137 -13.03 24.68 15.53
N ILE A 138 -12.51 25.82 15.97
CA ILE A 138 -13.30 26.83 16.67
C ILE A 138 -14.35 27.49 15.77
N ASN A 139 -14.12 27.53 14.45
CA ASN A 139 -15.02 28.14 13.48
C ASN A 139 -16.13 27.18 13.04
N GLU A 140 -16.02 25.89 13.36
CA GLU A 140 -17.08 24.92 13.05
C GLU A 140 -18.31 25.18 13.93
N LYS A 141 -19.29 25.90 13.38
CA LYS A 141 -20.47 26.38 14.12
C LYS A 141 -21.35 25.24 14.62
N TYR A 142 -21.44 24.15 13.85
CA TYR A 142 -22.31 23.01 14.14
C TYR A 142 -21.50 21.74 14.18
N PRO A 143 -20.65 21.55 15.22
CA PRO A 143 -19.72 20.43 15.25
C PRO A 143 -20.43 19.10 15.48
N TRP A 144 -19.86 18.05 14.92
CA TRP A 144 -20.15 16.66 15.26
C TRP A 144 -19.86 16.40 16.75
N LYS A 145 -20.47 15.34 17.29
CA LYS A 145 -20.31 14.97 18.70
C LYS A 145 -19.61 13.62 18.77
N PHE A 146 -18.48 13.58 19.45
CA PHE A 146 -17.71 12.36 19.67
C PHE A 146 -17.92 11.89 21.10
N GLN A 147 -18.70 10.83 21.27
CA GLN A 147 -18.93 10.21 22.58
C GLN A 147 -17.70 9.39 22.98
N GLU A 148 -17.45 9.27 24.29
CA GLU A 148 -16.35 8.47 24.84
C GLU A 148 -14.94 8.85 24.35
N CYS A 149 -14.79 10.07 23.84
CA CYS A 149 -13.53 10.67 23.38
C CYS A 149 -13.15 11.87 24.25
N VAL A 150 -11.86 12.19 24.30
CA VAL A 150 -11.42 13.51 24.78
C VAL A 150 -11.63 14.48 23.63
N VAL A 151 -12.35 15.58 23.89
CA VAL A 151 -12.68 16.57 22.85
C VAL A 151 -12.20 17.94 23.30
N GLU A 152 -11.42 18.60 22.45
CA GLU A 152 -10.93 19.96 22.65
C GLU A 152 -11.33 20.83 21.45
N ARG A 153 -11.71 22.09 21.70
CA ARG A 153 -11.92 23.07 20.62
C ARG A 153 -10.68 23.93 20.47
N LYS A 154 -10.10 23.95 19.28
CA LYS A 154 -8.86 24.68 18.98
C LYS A 154 -8.87 25.16 17.54
N ALA A 155 -8.25 26.29 17.24
CA ALA A 155 -8.04 26.71 15.85
C ALA A 155 -7.16 25.68 15.14
N LEU A 156 -7.70 25.04 14.11
CA LEU A 156 -7.00 24.05 13.32
C LEU A 156 -6.32 24.71 12.11
N PRO A 157 -5.10 24.28 11.75
CA PRO A 157 -4.42 24.75 10.56
C PRO A 157 -5.09 24.28 9.26
N ALA A 158 -5.78 23.13 9.30
CA ALA A 158 -6.56 22.59 8.19
C ALA A 158 -7.65 21.63 8.71
N GLY A 159 -8.76 21.54 7.98
CA GLY A 159 -9.89 20.68 8.33
C GLY A 159 -10.75 21.22 9.47
N ASP A 160 -11.89 20.58 9.68
CA ASP A 160 -12.84 20.91 10.75
C ASP A 160 -12.61 20.04 12.00
N TYR A 161 -11.97 18.88 11.84
CA TYR A 161 -11.69 17.92 12.89
C TYR A 161 -10.28 17.36 12.74
N ALA A 162 -9.60 17.08 13.86
CA ALA A 162 -8.30 16.43 13.84
C ALA A 162 -8.16 15.39 14.94
N LEU A 163 -7.37 14.34 14.67
CA LEU A 163 -6.90 13.40 15.69
C LEU A 163 -5.56 13.89 16.23
N LEU A 164 -5.54 14.23 17.53
CA LEU A 164 -4.32 14.65 18.22
C LEU A 164 -3.67 13.47 18.95
N ARG A 165 -2.35 13.40 18.84
CA ARG A 165 -1.46 12.50 19.57
C ARG A 165 -0.35 13.31 20.24
N ASP A 166 0.49 12.64 21.02
CA ASP A 166 1.60 13.27 21.74
C ASP A 166 2.62 13.93 20.79
N ASP A 167 2.76 13.41 19.56
CA ASP A 167 3.64 13.89 18.50
C ASP A 167 2.98 14.89 17.53
N GLY A 168 1.69 15.20 17.72
CA GLY A 168 0.97 16.20 16.92
C GLY A 168 -0.29 15.67 16.24
N ILE A 169 -0.68 16.31 15.14
CA ILE A 169 -1.89 15.96 14.39
C ILE A 169 -1.61 14.73 13.52
N ALA A 170 -2.25 13.61 13.85
CA ALA A 170 -2.11 12.36 13.12
C ALA A 170 -3.08 12.24 11.94
N ALA A 171 -4.22 12.94 12.01
CA ALA A 171 -5.23 12.93 10.96
C ALA A 171 -6.09 14.18 10.96
N VAL A 172 -6.59 14.57 9.79
CA VAL A 172 -7.52 15.70 9.61
C VAL A 172 -8.73 15.29 8.79
N VAL A 173 -9.88 15.88 9.11
CA VAL A 173 -11.14 15.68 8.38
C VAL A 173 -11.82 17.02 8.13
N GLU A 174 -12.10 17.29 6.86
CA GLU A 174 -12.94 18.39 6.41
C GLU A 174 -14.38 17.90 6.28
N ARG A 175 -15.31 18.58 6.93
CA ARG A 175 -16.74 18.31 6.84
C ARG A 175 -17.35 19.10 5.69
N LYS A 176 -18.19 18.46 4.90
CA LYS A 176 -18.92 19.13 3.82
C LYS A 176 -20.36 18.69 3.73
N THR A 177 -21.29 19.64 3.65
CA THR A 177 -22.69 19.35 3.32
C THR A 177 -22.86 19.19 1.82
N PHE A 178 -24.00 18.65 1.39
CA PHE A 178 -24.38 18.60 -0.02
C PHE A 178 -24.36 20.00 -0.65
N GLU A 179 -25.00 20.96 0.01
CA GLU A 179 -25.20 22.32 -0.48
C GLU A 179 -23.86 23.05 -0.61
N ASN A 180 -22.97 22.90 0.38
CA ASN A 180 -21.67 23.56 0.38
C ASN A 180 -20.77 22.97 -0.72
N LEU A 181 -20.70 21.64 -0.86
CA LEU A 181 -19.91 21.02 -1.92
C LEU A 181 -20.43 21.42 -3.30
N ARG A 182 -21.76 21.37 -3.48
CA ARG A 182 -22.41 21.84 -4.72
C ARG A 182 -22.07 23.30 -5.01
N SER A 183 -22.08 24.17 -4.00
CA SER A 183 -21.68 25.58 -4.17
C SER A 183 -20.21 25.72 -4.56
N ASN A 184 -19.33 24.85 -4.05
CA ASN A 184 -17.90 24.89 -4.38
C ASN A 184 -17.59 24.46 -5.82
N PHE A 185 -18.54 23.90 -6.57
CA PHE A 185 -18.33 23.61 -7.98
C PHE A 185 -18.10 24.89 -8.83
N ASN A 186 -18.65 26.04 -8.41
CA ASN A 186 -18.33 27.33 -9.05
C ASN A 186 -16.88 27.75 -8.86
N ASP A 187 -16.29 27.42 -7.71
CA ASP A 187 -14.96 27.84 -7.29
C ASP A 187 -14.03 26.64 -7.14
N ILE A 188 -14.03 25.76 -8.15
CA ILE A 188 -13.32 24.47 -8.08
C ILE A 188 -11.82 24.66 -7.79
N ALA A 189 -11.20 25.72 -8.31
CA ALA A 189 -9.80 26.05 -8.05
C ALA A 189 -9.50 26.27 -6.55
N ILE A 190 -10.41 26.94 -5.83
CA ILE A 190 -10.29 27.13 -4.37
C ILE A 190 -10.47 25.79 -3.65
N LEU A 191 -11.40 24.95 -4.13
CA LEU A 191 -11.57 23.61 -3.59
C LEU A 191 -10.30 22.76 -3.78
N HIS A 192 -9.62 22.86 -4.92
CA HIS A 192 -8.33 22.20 -5.13
C HIS A 192 -7.26 22.68 -4.14
N GLN A 193 -7.17 23.98 -3.88
CA GLN A 193 -6.21 24.51 -2.90
C GLN A 193 -6.47 23.95 -1.49
N LYS A 194 -7.74 23.94 -1.06
CA LYS A 194 -8.12 23.37 0.25
C LYS A 194 -7.84 21.88 0.37
N LEU A 195 -8.11 21.11 -0.69
CA LEU A 195 -7.77 19.69 -0.71
C LEU A 195 -6.25 19.47 -0.67
N GLY A 196 -5.47 20.31 -1.35
CA GLY A 196 -4.01 20.28 -1.29
C GLY A 196 -3.47 20.57 0.13
N GLU A 197 -4.08 21.49 0.86
CA GLU A 197 -3.75 21.72 2.28
C GLU A 197 -4.02 20.48 3.15
N LEU A 198 -5.14 19.78 2.90
CA LEU A 198 -5.47 18.54 3.60
C LEU A 198 -4.49 17.40 3.25
N GLU A 199 -4.04 17.30 2.00
CA GLU A 199 -3.08 16.27 1.55
C GLU A 199 -1.71 16.36 2.20
N ALA A 200 -1.36 17.50 2.80
CA ALA A 200 -0.13 17.64 3.56
C ALA A 200 -0.09 16.75 4.82
N TYR A 201 -1.24 16.23 5.26
CA TYR A 201 -1.34 15.36 6.43
C TYR A 201 -1.36 13.88 6.01
N ALA A 202 -0.66 13.03 6.78
CA ALA A 202 -0.55 11.60 6.49
C ALA A 202 -1.91 10.89 6.33
N HIS A 203 -2.91 11.35 7.07
CA HIS A 203 -4.27 10.83 7.01
C HIS A 203 -5.28 11.96 6.90
N SER A 204 -5.78 12.20 5.69
CA SER A 204 -6.79 13.23 5.43
C SER A 204 -8.05 12.66 4.79
N ALA A 205 -9.19 13.31 5.06
CA ALA A 205 -10.44 13.04 4.39
C ALA A 205 -11.33 14.28 4.21
N LEU A 206 -12.00 14.38 3.07
CA LEU A 206 -13.19 15.20 2.86
C LEU A 206 -14.43 14.31 3.05
N VAL A 207 -15.19 14.54 4.10
CA VAL A 207 -16.38 13.76 4.43
C VAL A 207 -17.64 14.55 4.10
N VAL A 208 -18.36 14.08 3.10
CA VAL A 208 -19.54 14.69 2.53
C VAL A 208 -20.79 14.07 3.15
N GLU A 209 -21.66 14.90 3.73
CA GLU A 209 -22.94 14.52 4.35
C GLU A 209 -24.04 14.27 3.31
N ALA A 210 -23.72 13.54 2.25
CA ALA A 210 -24.63 13.20 1.16
C ALA A 210 -24.20 11.87 0.52
N ASN A 211 -25.10 11.24 -0.24
CA ASN A 211 -24.74 10.08 -1.05
C ASN A 211 -24.15 10.56 -2.38
N TYR A 212 -23.25 9.78 -2.97
CA TYR A 212 -22.74 10.08 -4.31
C TYR A 212 -23.88 10.22 -5.35
N SER A 213 -24.91 9.36 -5.24
CA SER A 213 -26.10 9.40 -6.09
C SER A 213 -26.88 10.72 -6.02
N ASP A 214 -26.72 11.49 -4.94
CA ASP A 214 -27.40 12.78 -4.79
C ASP A 214 -26.85 13.83 -5.77
N PHE A 215 -25.56 13.75 -6.09
CA PHE A 215 -24.90 14.55 -7.12
C PHE A 215 -25.18 14.07 -8.53
N LEU A 216 -25.92 12.98 -8.69
CA LEU A 216 -26.37 12.48 -10.00
C LEU A 216 -27.88 12.64 -10.20
N ASN A 217 -28.58 13.21 -9.22
CA ASN A 217 -30.02 13.35 -9.24
C ASN A 217 -30.43 14.73 -9.79
N PRO A 218 -31.05 14.83 -10.97
CA PRO A 218 -31.51 16.11 -11.53
C PRO A 218 -32.47 16.87 -10.62
N LYS A 219 -33.23 16.17 -9.77
CA LYS A 219 -34.17 16.81 -8.83
C LYS A 219 -33.46 17.53 -7.68
N LYS A 220 -32.23 17.11 -7.35
CA LYS A 220 -31.40 17.71 -6.29
C LYS A 220 -30.42 18.75 -6.84
N LEU A 221 -30.01 18.60 -8.09
CA LEU A 221 -29.14 19.54 -8.78
C LEU A 221 -29.96 20.57 -9.57
N THR A 222 -30.16 21.74 -8.96
CA THR A 222 -30.93 22.83 -9.60
C THR A 222 -30.10 23.70 -10.54
N VAL A 223 -28.77 23.72 -10.37
CA VAL A 223 -27.85 24.63 -11.09
C VAL A 223 -26.95 23.88 -12.08
N TYR A 224 -26.54 22.66 -11.74
CA TYR A 224 -25.61 21.88 -12.54
C TYR A 224 -26.27 20.65 -13.11
N THR A 225 -25.75 20.17 -14.24
CA THR A 225 -26.15 18.86 -14.75
C THR A 225 -25.48 17.74 -13.94
N PRO A 226 -26.13 16.57 -13.81
CA PRO A 226 -25.49 15.37 -13.24
C PRO A 226 -24.15 15.03 -13.89
N THR A 227 -24.04 15.21 -15.21
CA THR A 227 -22.80 14.95 -15.97
C THR A 227 -21.66 15.86 -15.54
N TYR A 228 -21.94 17.16 -15.34
CA TYR A 228 -20.93 18.10 -14.86
C TYR A 228 -20.49 17.76 -13.43
N ALA A 229 -21.44 17.51 -12.52
CA ALA A 229 -21.15 17.10 -11.16
C ALA A 229 -20.28 15.82 -11.10
N ALA A 230 -20.61 14.81 -11.91
CA ALA A 230 -19.83 13.58 -12.01
C ALA A 230 -18.37 13.84 -12.44
N LYS A 231 -18.16 14.72 -13.43
CA LYS A 231 -16.82 15.10 -13.89
C LYS A 231 -16.02 15.80 -12.80
N VAL A 232 -16.63 16.78 -12.12
CA VAL A 232 -15.99 17.50 -11.01
C VAL A 232 -15.58 16.53 -9.90
N LEU A 233 -16.48 15.67 -9.44
CA LEU A 233 -16.17 14.72 -8.36
C LEU A 233 -15.08 13.70 -8.75
N ALA A 234 -15.05 13.27 -10.02
CA ALA A 234 -14.00 12.42 -10.55
C ALA A 234 -12.65 13.16 -10.60
N GLU A 235 -12.64 14.42 -11.06
CA GLU A 235 -11.45 15.27 -11.10
C GLU A 235 -10.87 15.52 -9.71
N LEU A 236 -11.70 15.84 -8.72
CA LEU A 236 -11.26 15.98 -7.33
C LEU A 236 -10.60 14.69 -6.82
N SER A 237 -11.18 13.53 -7.12
CA SER A 237 -10.64 12.24 -6.67
C SER A 237 -9.34 11.85 -7.39
N ALA A 238 -9.20 12.23 -8.66
CA ALA A 238 -8.02 11.92 -9.48
C ALA A 238 -6.85 12.86 -9.18
N LEU A 239 -7.13 14.14 -8.95
CA LEU A 239 -6.12 15.17 -8.68
C LEU A 239 -5.70 15.23 -7.21
N HIS A 240 -6.49 14.66 -6.30
CA HIS A 240 -6.16 14.57 -4.87
C HIS A 240 -6.18 13.12 -4.36
N PRO A 241 -5.27 12.26 -4.84
CA PRO A 241 -5.24 10.84 -4.46
C PRO A 241 -4.80 10.60 -3.01
N GLY A 242 -4.18 11.57 -2.34
CA GLY A 242 -3.76 11.48 -0.94
C GLY A 242 -4.92 11.69 0.03
N THR A 243 -5.91 12.51 -0.35
CA THR A 243 -7.10 12.78 0.47
C THR A 243 -8.26 11.85 0.13
N LYS A 244 -8.88 11.25 1.15
CA LYS A 244 -10.06 10.40 0.97
C LYS A 244 -11.30 11.26 0.77
N ILE A 245 -12.03 11.07 -0.33
CA ILE A 245 -13.34 11.70 -0.53
C ILE A 245 -14.43 10.68 -0.21
N VAL A 246 -15.23 10.96 0.82
CA VAL A 246 -16.20 10.01 1.39
C VAL A 246 -17.61 10.59 1.32
N PHE A 247 -18.50 9.91 0.62
CA PHE A 247 -19.92 10.24 0.59
C PHE A 247 -20.66 9.44 1.66
N ALA A 248 -20.78 10.02 2.86
CA ALA A 248 -21.29 9.33 4.04
C ALA A 248 -22.83 9.33 4.14
N GLY A 249 -23.55 9.96 3.21
CA GLY A 249 -25.01 9.95 3.16
C GLY A 249 -25.68 11.02 4.01
N ASN A 250 -25.37 11.11 5.31
CA ASN A 250 -25.91 12.15 6.18
C ASN A 250 -24.97 12.48 7.35
N ARG A 251 -25.31 13.53 8.11
CA ARG A 251 -24.54 14.01 9.26
C ARG A 251 -24.21 12.95 10.30
N LYS A 252 -25.15 12.07 10.66
CA LYS A 252 -24.91 11.04 11.69
C LYS A 252 -23.91 10.00 11.20
N LEU A 253 -24.05 9.58 9.94
CA LEU A 253 -23.16 8.61 9.31
C LEU A 253 -21.76 9.21 9.06
N ALA A 254 -21.67 10.50 8.71
CA ALA A 254 -20.41 11.21 8.55
C ALA A 254 -19.64 11.32 9.88
N ASN A 255 -20.35 11.63 10.97
CA ASN A 255 -19.79 11.63 12.33
C ASN A 255 -19.27 10.24 12.72
N GLU A 256 -20.06 9.19 12.50
CA GLU A 256 -19.67 7.81 12.84
C GLU A 256 -18.48 7.35 12.00
N TRP A 257 -18.48 7.62 10.69
CA TRP A 257 -17.36 7.30 9.81
C TRP A 257 -16.08 7.97 10.29
N THR A 258 -16.14 9.25 10.65
CA THR A 258 -14.99 10.03 11.16
C THR A 258 -14.47 9.46 12.47
N LEU A 259 -15.36 9.09 13.39
CA LEU A 259 -14.98 8.43 14.65
C LEU A 259 -14.22 7.12 14.37
N ARG A 260 -14.77 6.26 13.50
CA ARG A 260 -14.12 4.96 13.18
C ARG A 260 -12.82 5.13 12.41
N PHE A 261 -12.72 6.16 11.56
CA PHE A 261 -11.50 6.51 10.86
C PHE A 261 -10.39 6.89 11.84
N PHE A 262 -10.65 7.80 12.78
CA PHE A 262 -9.68 8.17 13.82
C PHE A 262 -9.32 7.00 14.74
N GLN A 263 -10.29 6.19 15.17
CA GLN A 263 -10.01 5.01 16.01
C GLN A 263 -9.18 3.95 15.28
N ALA A 264 -9.39 3.78 13.97
CA ALA A 264 -8.59 2.86 13.18
C ALA A 264 -7.13 3.33 13.11
N ILE A 265 -6.90 4.62 12.85
CA ILE A 265 -5.55 5.23 12.82
C ILE A 265 -4.87 5.05 14.16
N GLU A 266 -5.50 5.46 15.25
CA GLU A 266 -4.94 5.31 16.60
C GLU A 266 -4.61 3.85 16.94
N SER A 267 -5.49 2.91 16.55
CA SER A 267 -5.19 1.50 16.75
C SER A 267 -4.02 1.01 15.90
N HIS A 268 -3.89 1.46 14.66
CA HIS A 268 -2.80 1.05 13.79
C HIS A 268 -1.45 1.53 14.33
N GLU A 269 -1.43 2.76 14.86
CA GLU A 269 -0.27 3.35 15.52
C GLU A 269 0.11 2.59 16.80
N ARG A 270 -0.87 2.26 17.67
CA ARG A 270 -0.61 1.47 18.90
C ARG A 270 -0.15 0.04 18.62
N ASP A 271 -0.57 -0.55 17.50
CA ASP A 271 -0.14 -1.88 17.07
C ASP A 271 1.26 -1.87 16.42
N ALA A 272 1.87 -0.70 16.18
CA ALA A 272 3.25 -0.60 15.74
C ALA A 272 4.20 -0.97 16.88
N LEU A 273 5.18 -1.86 16.61
CA LEU A 273 6.19 -2.25 17.61
C LEU A 273 7.24 -1.13 17.73
N PRO A 274 7.68 -0.71 18.95
CA PRO A 274 8.60 0.42 19.11
C PRO A 274 10.00 0.23 18.47
N GLU A 275 10.40 1.30 17.77
CA GLU A 275 11.72 1.96 17.65
C GLU A 275 12.90 1.39 16.83
N LYS A 276 12.90 0.17 16.28
CA LYS A 276 14.01 -0.24 15.37
C LYS A 276 13.62 -0.54 13.91
N VAL A 277 12.39 -0.19 13.55
CA VAL A 277 11.82 -0.40 12.20
C VAL A 277 10.91 0.77 11.79
N ALA A 278 10.78 1.83 12.59
CA ALA A 278 9.99 3.01 12.22
C ALA A 278 10.65 3.81 11.08
N GLU A 279 11.99 3.90 11.06
CA GLU A 279 12.78 4.40 9.90
C GLU A 279 12.59 3.58 8.62
N ILE A 280 11.97 2.41 8.73
CA ILE A 280 11.72 1.53 7.60
C ILE A 280 10.40 1.96 6.97
N ALA A 281 9.25 2.03 7.65
CA ALA A 281 7.95 2.23 6.97
C ALA A 281 7.73 3.54 6.14
N GLU A 282 8.40 4.66 6.45
CA GLU A 282 8.22 5.93 5.69
C GLU A 282 8.77 5.87 4.25
N GLU A 283 9.62 4.89 3.92
CA GLU A 283 10.30 4.78 2.62
C GLU A 283 9.66 3.77 1.62
N TYR A 284 8.48 3.22 1.95
CA TYR A 284 7.89 2.01 1.33
C TYR A 284 6.55 2.23 0.62
N GLY A 285 6.23 3.46 0.25
CA GLY A 285 5.31 3.63 -0.87
C GLY A 285 5.93 2.99 -2.12
N PRO A 286 5.18 2.25 -2.96
CA PRO A 286 5.62 2.14 -4.36
C PRO A 286 5.90 3.57 -4.86
N PRO A 287 6.96 3.81 -5.65
CA PRO A 287 7.21 5.15 -6.17
C PRO A 287 5.91 5.68 -6.80
N PRO A 288 5.60 6.99 -6.70
CA PRO A 288 4.39 7.58 -7.27
C PRO A 288 4.17 7.20 -8.75
N ASP A 289 5.24 6.85 -9.46
CA ASP A 289 5.25 6.36 -10.84
C ASP A 289 5.28 4.82 -10.98
N PHE A 290 4.63 4.04 -10.10
CA PHE A 290 4.54 2.59 -10.29
C PHE A 290 3.68 2.24 -11.52
N LYS A 291 4.33 2.13 -12.68
CA LYS A 291 3.73 1.73 -13.96
C LYS A 291 3.57 0.21 -14.12
N GLY A 292 3.36 -0.51 -13.03
CA GLY A 292 3.23 -1.98 -13.04
C GLY A 292 4.53 -2.76 -12.84
N GLY A 293 5.67 -2.08 -12.69
CA GLY A 293 6.97 -2.69 -12.42
C GLY A 293 7.64 -3.29 -13.66
N ILE A 294 8.78 -3.97 -13.46
CA ILE A 294 9.69 -4.34 -14.56
C ILE A 294 9.06 -5.19 -15.67
N TYR A 295 8.02 -5.98 -15.37
CA TYR A 295 7.26 -6.70 -16.39
C TYR A 295 6.62 -5.73 -17.40
N TYR A 296 5.99 -4.66 -16.92
CA TYR A 296 5.37 -3.65 -17.76
C TYR A 296 6.42 -2.77 -18.43
N ASP A 297 7.54 -2.46 -17.76
CA ASP A 297 8.62 -1.67 -18.36
C ASP A 297 9.25 -2.40 -19.57
N ILE A 298 9.48 -3.72 -19.45
CA ILE A 298 9.96 -4.55 -20.57
C ILE A 298 8.90 -4.62 -21.68
N ARG A 299 7.62 -4.75 -21.30
CA ARG A 299 6.51 -4.83 -22.26
C ARG A 299 6.35 -3.52 -23.05
N GLU A 300 6.37 -2.38 -22.37
CA GLU A 300 6.31 -1.04 -22.97
C GLU A 300 7.48 -0.83 -23.93
N TYR A 301 8.70 -1.17 -23.51
CA TYR A 301 9.89 -1.11 -24.37
C TYR A 301 9.74 -1.95 -25.63
N ILE A 302 9.26 -3.20 -25.53
CA ILE A 302 9.04 -4.05 -26.72
C ILE A 302 7.99 -3.47 -27.66
N LEU A 303 6.94 -2.84 -27.11
CA LEU A 303 5.83 -2.29 -27.89
C LEU A 303 6.13 -0.91 -28.49
N ASP A 304 7.17 -0.22 -28.02
CA ASP A 304 7.66 1.06 -28.59
C ASP A 304 7.88 0.97 -30.10
N GLU A 305 7.28 1.90 -30.87
CA GLU A 305 7.30 1.93 -32.33
C GLU A 305 8.72 1.89 -32.94
N SER A 306 9.72 2.36 -32.21
CA SER A 306 11.12 2.36 -32.65
C SER A 306 11.77 0.96 -32.71
N ILE A 307 11.14 -0.06 -32.10
CA ILE A 307 11.66 -1.43 -32.06
C ILE A 307 10.85 -2.33 -33.00
N SER A 308 11.51 -2.79 -34.06
CA SER A 308 10.95 -3.74 -35.03
C SER A 308 11.44 -5.18 -34.78
N GLU A 309 12.71 -5.34 -34.43
CA GLU A 309 13.34 -6.61 -34.10
C GLU A 309 14.21 -6.50 -32.86
N PHE A 310 14.25 -7.56 -32.07
CA PHE A 310 15.10 -7.63 -30.89
C PHE A 310 15.42 -9.07 -30.49
N THR A 311 16.40 -9.24 -29.61
CA THR A 311 16.73 -10.52 -28.99
C THR A 311 16.46 -10.50 -27.48
N SER A 312 16.33 -11.68 -26.87
CA SER A 312 16.27 -11.78 -25.40
C SER A 312 17.55 -11.30 -24.72
N ALA A 313 18.69 -11.32 -25.41
CA ALA A 313 19.96 -10.82 -24.90
C ALA A 313 19.95 -9.29 -24.83
N GLU A 314 19.48 -8.61 -25.88
CA GLU A 314 19.31 -7.15 -25.88
C GLU A 314 18.34 -6.68 -24.79
N LEU A 315 17.26 -7.42 -24.56
CA LEU A 315 16.37 -7.14 -23.42
C LEU A 315 17.07 -7.31 -22.08
N LYS A 316 17.96 -8.30 -21.96
CA LYS A 316 18.73 -8.52 -20.73
C LYS A 316 19.80 -7.43 -20.54
N ASP A 317 20.43 -6.96 -21.60
CA ASP A 317 21.40 -5.85 -21.55
C ASP A 317 20.72 -4.53 -21.18
N ARG A 318 19.50 -4.30 -21.69
CA ARG A 318 18.71 -3.11 -21.37
C ARG A 318 18.11 -3.15 -19.96
N PHE A 319 17.70 -4.34 -19.52
CA PHE A 319 17.12 -4.59 -18.20
C PHE A 319 18.00 -5.61 -17.44
N PRO A 320 19.23 -5.21 -17.04
CA PRO A 320 20.20 -6.13 -16.43
C PRO A 320 19.67 -6.78 -15.15
N ASP A 321 18.87 -6.05 -14.38
CA ASP A 321 18.28 -6.53 -13.13
C ASP A 321 17.04 -7.42 -13.33
N ALA A 322 16.48 -7.50 -14.54
CA ALA A 322 15.29 -8.31 -14.81
C ALA A 322 15.60 -9.81 -14.71
N PRO A 323 14.82 -10.59 -13.94
CA PRO A 323 14.94 -12.04 -13.96
C PRO A 323 14.65 -12.59 -15.36
N ASP A 324 15.43 -13.58 -15.79
CA ASP A 324 15.21 -14.28 -17.08
C ASP A 324 13.79 -14.85 -17.18
N SER A 325 13.22 -15.28 -16.05
CA SER A 325 11.85 -15.76 -15.95
C SER A 325 10.82 -14.68 -16.29
N THR A 326 11.07 -13.43 -15.89
CA THR A 326 10.22 -12.28 -16.20
C THR A 326 10.31 -11.93 -17.68
N ILE A 327 11.51 -11.84 -18.25
CA ILE A 327 11.71 -11.61 -19.70
C ILE A 327 10.98 -12.70 -20.51
N LYS A 328 11.21 -13.98 -20.19
CA LYS A 328 10.53 -15.10 -20.86
C LYS A 328 9.00 -15.06 -20.71
N ARG A 329 8.49 -14.53 -19.60
CA ARG A 329 7.05 -14.36 -19.38
C ARG A 329 6.50 -13.28 -20.30
N VAL A 330 7.11 -12.09 -20.33
CA VAL A 330 6.71 -11.00 -21.23
C VAL A 330 6.65 -11.47 -22.68
N LEU A 331 7.70 -12.14 -23.16
CA LEU A 331 7.77 -12.64 -24.54
C LEU A 331 6.67 -13.66 -24.85
N ARG A 332 6.38 -14.55 -23.90
CA ARG A 332 5.33 -15.56 -24.05
C ARG A 332 3.94 -14.92 -24.12
N ASP A 333 3.69 -13.95 -23.25
CA ASP A 333 2.40 -13.28 -23.15
C ASP A 333 2.14 -12.42 -24.40
N LEU A 334 3.13 -11.62 -24.83
CA LEU A 334 3.06 -10.85 -26.09
C LEU A 334 2.88 -11.75 -27.33
N LYS A 335 3.56 -12.90 -27.37
CA LYS A 335 3.38 -13.87 -28.46
C LYS A 335 1.98 -14.48 -28.45
N LYS A 336 1.44 -14.80 -27.27
CA LYS A 336 0.09 -15.34 -27.09
C LYS A 336 -0.97 -14.31 -27.51
N GLU A 337 -0.72 -13.04 -27.27
CA GLU A 337 -1.57 -11.93 -27.69
C GLU A 337 -1.43 -11.58 -29.18
N GLY A 338 -0.50 -12.21 -29.90
CA GLY A 338 -0.29 -12.00 -31.33
C GLY A 338 0.49 -10.72 -31.67
N LEU A 339 1.09 -10.05 -30.68
CA LEU A 339 1.80 -8.78 -30.87
C LEU A 339 3.25 -8.95 -31.34
N ILE A 340 3.84 -10.12 -31.10
CA ILE A 340 5.19 -10.46 -31.55
C ILE A 340 5.25 -11.90 -32.07
N THR A 341 6.18 -12.17 -32.97
CA THR A 341 6.53 -13.52 -33.45
C THR A 341 7.99 -13.82 -33.15
N SER A 342 8.36 -15.10 -33.20
CA SER A 342 9.73 -15.55 -32.94
C SER A 342 10.28 -16.29 -34.16
N MET A 343 11.45 -15.89 -34.66
CA MET A 343 12.21 -16.63 -35.66
C MET A 343 13.40 -17.35 -35.00
N GLY A 344 13.50 -18.67 -35.24
CA GLY A 344 14.55 -19.53 -34.68
C GLY A 344 14.23 -20.16 -33.31
N ARG A 345 15.13 -21.04 -32.82
CA ARG A 345 14.98 -21.76 -31.53
C ARG A 345 16.12 -21.41 -30.56
N GLY A 346 15.80 -21.21 -29.28
CA GLY A 346 16.77 -21.07 -28.19
C GLY A 346 17.21 -19.63 -27.87
N LYS A 347 18.40 -19.46 -27.26
CA LYS A 347 18.92 -18.15 -26.82
C LYS A 347 19.19 -17.14 -27.96
N LYS A 348 19.23 -17.61 -29.21
CA LYS A 348 19.44 -16.79 -30.42
C LYS A 348 18.13 -16.49 -31.17
N SER A 349 16.97 -16.82 -30.59
CA SER A 349 15.68 -16.50 -31.20
C SER A 349 15.55 -14.98 -31.37
N ARG A 350 15.33 -14.54 -32.60
CA ARG A 350 14.97 -13.15 -32.91
C ARG A 350 13.46 -13.02 -32.76
N TRP A 351 13.04 -11.91 -32.16
CA TRP A 351 11.64 -11.57 -31.99
C TRP A 351 11.32 -10.37 -32.87
N THR A 352 10.20 -10.44 -33.57
CA THR A 352 9.76 -9.41 -34.50
C THR A 352 8.34 -9.02 -34.13
N LYS A 353 8.07 -7.72 -34.10
CA LYS A 353 6.72 -7.19 -33.86
C LYS A 353 5.82 -7.47 -35.07
N VAL A 354 4.55 -7.81 -34.82
CA VAL A 354 3.56 -8.13 -35.86
C VAL A 354 2.79 -6.90 -36.26
#